data_AF-A0A096BCA8-F1
#
_entry.id   AF-A0A096BCA8-F1
#
_cell.length_a   1.000
_cell.length_b   1.000
_cell.length_c   1.000
_cell.angle_alpha   90.00
_cell.angle_beta   90.00
_cell.angle_gamma   90.00
#
_symmetry.space_group_name_H-M   'P 1'
#
loop_
_entity.id
_entity.type
_entity.pdbx_description
1 polymer ?
#
loop_
_entity_poly.entity_id
_entity_poly.type
_entity_poly.pdbx_seq_one_letter_code
_entity_poly.pdbx_strand_id
1 'polypeptide(L)' 'MRICELMEQRGIQRIQLADAMGVSPSCITKWVQGTALPSADKLPRLAAVLQCSIDALYGSEPPGGGTGAAS' A
#
# COMPACT_ATOMS: atom_id res chain seq x y z
N MET A 1 -3.64 -1.66 8.33
CA MET A 1 -2.63 -1.31 7.30
C MET A 1 -3.05 0.01 6.65
N ARG A 2 -2.09 0.82 6.22
CA ARG A 2 -2.30 2.18 5.66
C ARG A 2 -2.46 2.17 4.13
N ILE A 3 -3.04 1.11 3.58
CA ILE A 3 -3.14 0.91 2.12
C ILE A 3 -4.00 1.98 1.47
N CYS A 4 -5.11 2.39 2.09
CA CYS A 4 -5.98 3.46 1.55
C CYS A 4 -5.22 4.78 1.40
N GLU A 5 -4.56 5.22 2.48
CA GLU A 5 -3.79 6.46 2.50
C GLU A 5 -2.67 6.45 1.45
N LEU A 6 -1.93 5.35 1.35
CA LEU A 6 -0.86 5.19 0.36
C LEU A 6 -1.39 5.20 -1.08
N MET A 7 -2.57 4.64 -1.31
CA MET A 7 -3.22 4.71 -2.62
C MET A 7 -3.64 6.14 -2.99
N GLU A 8 -4.22 6.87 -2.03
CA GLU A 8 -4.64 8.27 -2.21
C GLU A 8 -3.44 9.17 -2.51
N GLN A 9 -2.33 9.00 -1.76
CA GLN A 9 -1.07 9.72 -2.01
C GLN A 9 -0.49 9.48 -3.41
N ARG A 10 -0.75 8.31 -3.99
CA ARG A 10 -0.26 7.92 -5.32
C ARG A 10 -1.28 8.14 -6.43
N GLY A 11 -2.51 8.54 -6.12
CA GLY A 11 -3.61 8.63 -7.08
C GLY A 11 -4.00 7.28 -7.70
N ILE A 12 -3.73 6.16 -7.01
CA ILE A 12 -4.00 4.81 -7.51
C ILE A 12 -5.41 4.37 -7.08
N GLN A 13 -6.20 3.89 -8.05
CA GLN A 13 -7.53 3.32 -7.76
C GLN A 13 -7.44 1.85 -7.33
N ARG A 14 -8.45 1.36 -6.59
CA ARG A 14 -8.50 -0.05 -6.10
C ARG A 14 -8.41 -1.07 -7.22
N ILE A 15 -9.06 -0.80 -8.36
CA ILE A 15 -9.01 -1.67 -9.53
C ILE A 15 -7.62 -1.73 -10.16
N GLN A 16 -6.90 -0.61 -10.18
CA GLN A 16 -5.52 -0.53 -10.69
C GLN A 16 -4.56 -1.27 -9.78
N LEU A 17 -4.74 -1.14 -8.46
CA LEU A 17 -3.95 -1.91 -7.49
C LEU A 17 -4.24 -3.41 -7.60
N ALA A 18 -5.50 -3.80 -7.78
CA ALA A 18 -5.90 -5.19 -7.96
C ALA A 18 -5.24 -5.81 -9.20
N ASP A 19 -5.28 -5.09 -10.33
CA ASP A 19 -4.65 -5.47 -11.60
C ASP A 19 -3.12 -5.61 -11.44
N ALA A 20 -2.45 -4.59 -10.88
CA ALA A 20 -1.01 -4.59 -10.65
C ALA A 20 -0.56 -5.71 -9.69
N MET A 21 -1.41 -6.11 -8.75
CA MET A 21 -1.16 -7.21 -7.81
C MET A 21 -1.55 -8.58 -8.38
N GLY A 22 -2.31 -8.65 -9.48
CA GLY A 22 -2.87 -9.88 -10.01
C GLY A 22 -3.87 -10.55 -9.06
N VAL A 23 -4.66 -9.75 -8.34
CA VAL A 23 -5.66 -10.23 -7.37
C VAL A 23 -7.04 -9.64 -7.66
N SER A 24 -8.08 -10.21 -7.08
CA SER A 24 -9.44 -9.66 -7.23
C SER A 24 -9.59 -8.32 -6.48
N PRO A 25 -10.40 -7.37 -6.98
CA PRO A 25 -10.70 -6.11 -6.29
C PRO A 25 -11.27 -6.29 -4.88
N SER A 26 -11.98 -7.40 -4.65
CA SER A 26 -12.49 -7.80 -3.34
C SER A 26 -11.36 -8.09 -2.34
N CYS A 27 -10.22 -8.65 -2.78
CA CYS A 27 -9.04 -8.83 -1.93
C CYS A 27 -8.48 -7.49 -1.48
N ILE A 28 -8.33 -6.54 -2.40
CA ILE A 28 -7.88 -5.17 -2.06
C ILE A 28 -8.83 -4.52 -1.06
N THR A 29 -10.14 -4.66 -1.26
CA THR A 29 -11.15 -4.11 -0.34
C THR A 29 -11.01 -4.69 1.06
N LYS A 30 -10.79 -6.02 1.18
CA LYS A 30 -10.55 -6.67 2.47
C LYS A 30 -9.28 -6.16 3.16
N TRP A 31 -8.21 -5.94 2.41
CA TRP A 31 -6.95 -5.41 2.96
C TRP A 31 -7.10 -3.97 3.44
N VAL A 32 -7.79 -3.14 2.66
CA VAL A 32 -8.10 -1.75 3.01
C VAL A 32 -8.99 -1.67 4.26
N GLN A 33 -9.99 -2.55 4.37
CA GLN A 33 -10.88 -2.63 5.54
C GLN A 33 -10.25 -3.35 6.74
N GLY A 34 -9.08 -3.97 6.58
CA GLY A 34 -8.43 -4.77 7.63
C GLY A 34 -9.16 -6.08 7.97
N THR A 35 -10.13 -6.50 7.16
CA THR A 35 -10.87 -7.77 7.37
C THR A 35 -10.09 -8.98 6.88
N ALA A 36 -9.05 -8.78 6.06
CA ALA A 36 -8.03 -9.77 5.75
C ALA A 36 -6.68 -9.06 5.58
N LEU A 37 -5.60 -9.81 5.75
CA LEU A 37 -4.24 -9.31 5.49
C LEU A 37 -3.67 -9.96 4.22
N PRO A 38 -2.82 -9.25 3.47
CA PRO A 38 -2.02 -9.86 2.42
C PRO A 38 -1.05 -10.88 3.04
N SER A 39 -0.86 -11.99 2.34
CA SER A 39 0.19 -12.96 2.69
C SER A 39 1.58 -12.32 2.58
N ALA A 40 2.55 -12.85 3.34
CA ALA A 40 3.91 -12.31 3.39
C ALA A 40 4.59 -12.22 2.01
N ASP A 41 4.30 -13.16 1.10
CA ASP A 41 4.81 -13.13 -0.29
C ASP A 41 4.33 -11.92 -1.10
N LYS A 42 3.20 -11.32 -0.72
CA LYS A 42 2.58 -10.20 -1.44
C LYS A 42 3.06 -8.85 -0.93
N LEU A 43 3.64 -8.80 0.27
CA LEU A 43 4.10 -7.55 0.89
C LEU A 43 5.15 -6.82 0.04
N PRO A 44 6.19 -7.49 -0.51
CA PRO A 44 7.20 -6.80 -1.33
C PRO A 44 6.59 -6.20 -2.60
N ARG A 45 5.68 -6.95 -3.26
CA ARG A 45 5.01 -6.48 -4.48
C ARG A 45 4.04 -5.33 -4.18
N LEU A 46 3.27 -5.43 -3.10
CA LEU A 46 2.36 -4.38 -2.67
C LEU A 46 3.11 -3.08 -2.36
N ALA A 47 4.22 -3.19 -1.64
CA ALA A 47 5.10 -2.08 -1.33
C ALA A 47 5.68 -1.44 -2.61
N ALA A 48 6.13 -2.27 -3.58
CA ALA A 48 6.64 -1.79 -4.86
C ALA A 48 5.59 -1.05 -5.70
N VAL A 49 4.36 -1.58 -5.81
CA VAL A 49 3.26 -0.93 -6.55
C VAL A 49 2.86 0.41 -5.91
N LEU A 50 2.82 0.46 -4.58
CA LEU A 50 2.56 1.68 -3.82
C LEU A 50 3.81 2.57 -3.66
N GLN A 51 4.95 2.14 -4.23
CA GLN A 51 6.24 2.82 -4.19
C GLN A 51 6.65 3.25 -2.76
N CYS A 52 6.45 2.36 -1.80
CA CYS A 52 6.73 2.57 -0.38
C CYS A 52 7.53 1.39 0.19
N SER A 53 7.98 1.51 1.44
CA SER A 53 8.57 0.41 2.19
C SER A 53 7.48 -0.51 2.75
N ILE A 54 7.80 -1.80 2.97
CA ILE A 54 6.87 -2.74 3.62
C ILE A 54 6.43 -2.21 5.00
N ASP A 55 7.35 -1.59 5.73
CA ASP A 55 7.11 -0.97 7.04
C ASP A 55 6.04 0.15 7.00
N ALA A 56 6.05 0.96 5.93
CA ALA A 56 5.07 2.02 5.72
C ALA A 56 3.65 1.48 5.55
N LEU A 57 3.48 0.24 5.06
CA LEU A 57 2.16 -0.41 4.96
C LEU A 57 1.51 -0.61 6.34
N TYR A 58 2.32 -0.71 7.40
CA TYR A 58 1.87 -0.95 8.76
C TYR A 58 1.84 0.32 9.62
N GLY A 59 2.31 1.46 9.10
CA GLY A 59 2.32 2.72 9.84
C GLY A 59 3.51 2.89 10.79
N SER A 60 4.51 2.01 10.68
CA SER A 60 5.85 2.35 11.14
C SER A 60 6.42 3.36 10.15
N GLU A 61 6.14 4.63 10.39
CA GLU A 61 7.05 5.68 9.99
C GLU A 61 7.83 5.99 11.27
N PRO A 62 9.18 6.02 11.28
CA PRO A 62 9.85 6.67 12.40
C PRO A 62 9.28 8.09 12.52
N PRO A 63 8.99 8.59 13.73
CA PRO A 63 8.45 9.93 13.92
C PRO A 63 9.49 10.95 13.43
N GLY A 64 9.42 11.35 12.16
CA GLY A 64 10.37 12.26 11.53
C GLY A 64 10.87 11.77 10.17
N GLY A 65 10.02 11.82 9.15
CA GLY A 65 10.37 11.54 7.75
C GLY A 65 9.93 12.63 6.76
N GLY A 66 9.61 13.83 7.24
CA GLY A 66 9.57 15.01 6.39
C GLY A 66 10.98 15.39 5.98
N THR A 67 11.43 14.97 4.81
CA THR A 67 12.53 15.63 4.10
C THR A 67 12.29 15.53 2.61
N GLY A 68 12.28 16.71 1.97
CA GLY A 68 11.70 16.92 0.66
C GLY A 68 12.46 16.33 -0.51
N ALA A 69 11.74 16.23 -1.63
CA ALA A 69 12.30 16.59 -2.93
C ALA A 69 12.30 18.14 -2.97
N ALA A 70 13.46 18.81 -2.90
CA ALA A 70 14.39 19.07 -4.02
C ALA A 70 13.67 19.88 -5.11
N SER A 71 13.87 21.20 -5.15
CA SER A 71 14.95 21.90 -5.89
C SER A 71 14.75 21.83 -7.39
#